data_AF-A0A956K6N1-F1
#
_entry.id   AF-A0A956K6N1-F1
#
_cell.length_a   1.000
_cell.length_b   1.000
_cell.length_c   1.000
_cell.angle_alpha   90.00
_cell.angle_beta   90.00
_cell.angle_gamma   90.00
#
_symmetry.space_group_name_H-M   'P 1'
#
loop_
_entity.id
_entity.type
_entity.pdbx_description
1 polymer ?
#
loop_
_entity_poly.entity_id
_entity_poly.type
_entity_poly.pdbx_seq_one_letter_code
_entity_poly.pdbx_strand_id
1 'polypeptide(L)'
;DTTTCPAELSAEECAKLKQTIKRTQQQGDQAKDKPKPTAADLESPPFVSYSAWPRYRIITLRQRAELTGICEFVEVDPPGIARSALPQEVDSANDPSHARMACDSLSEMRRLVSERADLRVVLGGKIRGWNGWLPGIAEEVMCTLQAGNLPLVLGGFSGCAALIARYLKDPKAPWPDEFSFETACEDPRFVARIDDEEAARRRFVTLHDTLEGFRKQLHGETPWVHRIGTEQILALLEPRGAATTLNLVQAALDEMQ
;
A
#
# COMPACT_ATOMS: atom_id res chain seq x y z
N ASP A 1 20.16 -24.35 -22.14
CA ASP A 1 20.38 -23.12 -21.37
C ASP A 1 19.51 -23.09 -20.14
N THR A 2 20.16 -23.45 -19.04
CA THR A 2 19.58 -23.81 -17.75
C THR A 2 19.31 -22.59 -16.89
N THR A 3 18.06 -22.46 -16.48
CA THR A 3 17.55 -21.65 -15.37
C THR A 3 18.34 -21.92 -14.09
N THR A 4 19.07 -20.94 -13.59
CA THR A 4 19.71 -21.00 -12.28
C THR A 4 18.69 -20.71 -11.19
N CYS A 5 18.35 -21.77 -10.44
CA CYS A 5 17.62 -21.72 -9.17
C CYS A 5 18.42 -20.90 -8.13
N PRO A 6 17.79 -20.17 -7.20
CA PRO A 6 18.53 -19.50 -6.12
C PRO A 6 19.24 -20.54 -5.26
N ALA A 7 20.50 -20.27 -4.91
CA ALA A 7 21.35 -21.14 -4.11
C ALA A 7 20.63 -21.64 -2.85
N GLU A 8 20.59 -22.96 -2.68
CA GLU A 8 20.15 -23.60 -1.45
C GLU A 8 21.05 -23.14 -0.30
N LEU A 9 20.44 -22.57 0.75
CA LEU A 9 21.15 -22.18 1.97
C LEU A 9 21.89 -23.39 2.54
N SER A 10 23.16 -23.20 2.91
CA SER A 10 23.95 -24.24 3.54
C SER A 10 23.32 -24.68 4.88
N ALA A 11 23.58 -25.92 5.29
CA ALA A 11 23.09 -26.45 6.55
C ALA A 11 23.46 -25.57 7.76
N GLU A 12 24.59 -24.86 7.68
CA GLU A 12 25.08 -23.95 8.72
C GLU A 12 24.28 -22.64 8.77
N GLU A 13 23.90 -22.08 7.62
CA GLU A 13 23.04 -20.90 7.53
C GLU A 13 21.61 -21.20 8.01
N CYS A 14 21.10 -22.39 7.67
CA CYS A 14 19.82 -22.87 8.16
C CYS A 14 19.82 -23.02 9.70
N ALA A 15 20.93 -23.48 10.28
CA ALA A 15 21.08 -23.62 11.73
C ALA A 15 21.14 -22.25 12.45
N LYS A 16 21.88 -21.28 11.87
CA LYS A 16 21.95 -19.90 12.38
C LYS A 16 20.58 -19.21 12.33
N LEU A 17 19.83 -19.38 11.23
CA LEU A 17 18.49 -18.82 11.10
C LEU A 17 17.51 -19.40 12.13
N LYS A 18 17.56 -20.72 12.36
CA LYS A 18 16.74 -21.39 13.40
C LYS A 18 17.09 -20.91 14.81
N GLN A 19 18.37 -20.67 15.11
CA GLN A 19 18.78 -20.10 16.40
C GLN A 19 18.30 -18.66 16.59
N THR A 20 18.37 -17.83 15.53
CA THR A 20 17.89 -16.45 15.56
C THR A 20 16.38 -16.41 15.78
N ILE A 21 15.60 -17.20 15.04
CA ILE A 21 14.14 -17.30 15.21
C ILE A 21 13.78 -17.73 16.64
N LYS A 22 14.50 -18.69 17.21
CA LYS A 22 14.27 -19.18 18.57
C LYS A 22 14.58 -18.11 19.62
N ARG A 23 15.61 -17.29 19.42
CA ARG A 23 15.93 -16.12 20.27
C ARG A 23 14.85 -15.04 20.19
N THR A 24 14.37 -14.72 18.99
CA THR A 24 13.31 -13.72 18.78
C THR A 24 11.97 -14.17 19.38
N GLN A 25 11.64 -15.46 19.30
CA GLN A 25 10.46 -16.03 19.95
C GLN A 25 10.56 -16.01 21.48
N GLN A 26 11.74 -16.32 22.03
CA GLN A 26 11.98 -16.23 23.48
C GLN A 26 11.95 -14.78 24.00
N GLN A 27 12.36 -13.79 23.20
CA GLN A 27 12.21 -12.37 23.52
C GLN A 27 10.75 -11.89 23.44
N GLY A 28 9.93 -12.47 22.56
CA GLY A 28 8.49 -12.21 22.50
C GLY A 28 7.73 -12.70 23.74
N ASP A 29 8.12 -13.85 24.29
CA ASP A 29 7.47 -14.44 25.47
C ASP A 29 7.83 -13.76 26.81
N GLN A 30 8.93 -12.99 26.84
CA GLN A 30 9.34 -12.20 28.02
C GLN A 30 8.70 -10.80 28.07
N ALA A 31 7.94 -10.38 27.05
CA ALA A 31 7.18 -9.13 27.05
C ALA A 31 5.84 -9.22 27.82
N LYS A 32 5.84 -9.90 28.98
CA LYS A 32 4.65 -10.01 29.86
C LYS A 32 4.45 -8.82 30.79
N ASP A 33 5.36 -7.86 30.78
CA ASP A 33 5.28 -6.61 31.54
C ASP A 33 5.29 -5.41 30.59
N LYS A 34 4.26 -5.31 29.74
CA LYS A 34 4.02 -4.04 29.03
C LYS A 34 3.50 -3.03 30.05
N PRO A 35 4.10 -1.83 30.15
CA PRO A 35 3.54 -0.78 30.99
C PRO A 35 2.09 -0.51 30.56
N LYS A 36 1.19 -0.41 31.54
CA LYS A 36 -0.20 -0.07 31.28
C LYS A 36 -0.24 1.30 30.59
N PRO A 37 -0.99 1.47 29.49
CA PRO A 37 -1.11 2.76 28.82
C PRO A 37 -1.59 3.83 29.81
N THR A 38 -0.98 5.01 29.72
CA THR A 38 -1.37 6.17 30.53
C THR A 38 -2.71 6.72 30.06
N ALA A 39 -3.36 7.57 30.87
CA ALA A 39 -4.61 8.21 30.45
C ALA A 39 -4.46 9.03 29.15
N ALA A 40 -3.29 9.65 28.93
CA ALA A 40 -2.99 10.39 27.70
C ALA A 40 -2.83 9.46 26.48
N ASP A 41 -2.21 8.28 26.65
CA ASP A 41 -2.08 7.28 25.57
C ASP A 41 -3.43 6.73 25.13
N LEU A 42 -4.40 6.68 26.07
CA LEU A 42 -5.78 6.28 25.78
C LEU A 42 -6.54 7.35 24.97
N GLU A 43 -6.21 8.62 25.13
CA GLU A 43 -6.89 9.74 24.46
C GLU A 43 -6.32 10.03 23.06
N SER A 44 -5.05 9.71 22.80
CA SER A 44 -4.37 9.98 21.51
C SER A 44 -3.45 8.81 21.10
N PRO A 45 -3.99 7.67 20.66
CA PRO A 45 -3.17 6.52 20.30
C PRO A 45 -2.20 6.86 19.15
N PRO A 46 -0.94 6.40 19.21
CA PRO A 46 0.10 6.74 18.23
C PRO A 46 -0.11 6.12 16.85
N PHE A 47 -0.97 5.11 16.74
CA PHE A 47 -1.30 4.45 15.48
C PHE A 47 -2.78 4.60 15.15
N VAL A 48 -3.08 4.76 13.86
CA VAL A 48 -4.46 4.73 13.33
C VAL A 48 -4.53 3.68 12.23
N SER A 49 -5.36 2.66 12.43
CA SER A 49 -5.61 1.59 11.47
C SER A 49 -6.93 1.81 10.77
N TYR A 50 -6.86 2.20 9.49
CA TYR A 50 -8.02 2.26 8.62
C TYR A 50 -8.30 0.88 8.05
N SER A 51 -9.56 0.47 8.09
CA SER A 51 -9.98 -0.81 7.54
C SER A 51 -11.29 -0.64 6.79
N ALA A 52 -11.27 -0.95 5.50
CA ALA A 52 -12.42 -0.90 4.62
C ALA A 52 -13.44 -2.01 4.93
N TRP A 53 -14.73 -1.76 4.69
CA TRP A 53 -15.72 -2.84 4.64
C TRP A 53 -15.35 -3.83 3.52
N PRO A 54 -15.52 -5.15 3.73
CA PRO A 54 -15.96 -5.80 4.96
C PRO A 54 -14.82 -6.20 5.91
N ARG A 55 -13.57 -5.81 5.61
CA ARG A 55 -12.37 -6.27 6.31
C ARG A 55 -12.35 -5.88 7.78
N TYR A 56 -12.94 -4.76 8.18
CA TYR A 56 -12.98 -4.43 9.60
C TYR A 56 -13.81 -5.43 10.45
N ARG A 57 -14.71 -6.20 9.82
CA ARG A 57 -15.57 -7.18 10.51
C ARG A 57 -14.80 -8.40 11.01
N ILE A 58 -13.65 -8.72 10.41
CA ILE A 58 -12.80 -9.82 10.89
C ILE A 58 -11.94 -9.41 12.10
N ILE A 59 -11.91 -8.11 12.45
CA ILE A 59 -11.19 -7.59 13.60
C ILE A 59 -12.08 -7.76 14.84
N THR A 60 -11.76 -8.76 15.66
CA THR A 60 -12.53 -9.10 16.85
C THR A 60 -12.44 -8.02 17.94
N LEU A 61 -13.45 -7.98 18.81
CA LEU A 61 -13.42 -7.11 20.00
C LEU A 61 -12.18 -7.36 20.87
N ARG A 62 -11.75 -8.61 20.98
CA ARG A 62 -10.54 -8.99 21.70
C ARG A 62 -9.28 -8.34 21.11
N GLN A 63 -9.10 -8.41 19.79
CA GLN A 63 -7.96 -7.77 19.12
C GLN A 63 -7.95 -6.25 19.29
N ARG A 64 -9.13 -5.62 19.31
CA ARG A 64 -9.26 -4.18 19.60
C ARG A 64 -8.89 -3.87 21.05
N ALA A 65 -9.35 -4.67 22.00
CA ALA A 65 -9.03 -4.52 23.42
C ALA A 65 -7.52 -4.68 23.69
N GLU A 66 -6.86 -5.63 23.02
CA GLU A 66 -5.41 -5.86 23.13
C GLU A 66 -4.55 -4.68 22.63
N LEU A 67 -5.13 -3.76 21.83
CA LEU A 67 -4.46 -2.59 21.24
C LEU A 67 -5.03 -1.26 21.75
N THR A 68 -5.82 -1.29 22.82
CA THR A 68 -6.34 -0.07 23.46
C THR A 68 -5.20 0.82 23.98
N GLY A 69 -5.24 2.10 23.63
CA GLY A 69 -4.16 3.07 23.91
C GLY A 69 -2.94 2.95 22.99
N ILE A 70 -2.97 2.03 22.01
CA ILE A 70 -1.89 1.85 21.02
C ILE A 70 -2.39 2.19 19.62
N CYS A 71 -3.59 1.71 19.26
CA CYS A 71 -4.13 1.84 17.91
C CYS A 71 -5.60 2.27 17.93
N GLU A 72 -5.91 3.39 17.28
CA GLU A 72 -7.28 3.72 16.88
C GLU A 72 -7.68 2.88 15.67
N PHE A 73 -8.89 2.32 15.68
CA PHE A 73 -9.43 1.62 14.52
C PHE A 73 -10.50 2.46 13.84
N VAL A 74 -10.25 2.85 12.60
CA VAL A 74 -11.20 3.60 11.76
C VAL A 74 -11.82 2.64 10.75
N GLU A 75 -13.13 2.46 10.84
CA GLU A 75 -13.91 1.64 9.92
C GLU A 75 -14.39 2.51 8.75
N VAL A 76 -14.05 2.09 7.53
CA VAL A 76 -14.40 2.83 6.31
C VAL A 76 -15.46 2.06 5.55
N ASP A 77 -16.64 2.66 5.46
CA ASP A 77 -17.79 2.14 4.72
C ASP A 77 -17.76 2.64 3.26
N PRO A 78 -18.48 1.99 2.33
CA PRO A 78 -18.55 2.46 0.96
C PRO A 78 -19.27 3.82 0.91
N PRO A 79 -18.74 4.78 0.13
CA PRO A 79 -19.31 6.12 0.04
C PRO A 79 -20.76 6.09 -0.44
N GLY A 80 -21.60 6.91 0.18
CA GLY A 80 -23.03 7.01 -0.17
C GLY A 80 -23.92 5.88 0.35
N ILE A 81 -23.38 4.91 1.09
CA ILE A 81 -24.15 3.80 1.64
C ILE A 81 -24.13 3.86 3.17
N ALA A 82 -25.32 3.89 3.78
CA ALA A 82 -25.44 3.85 5.23
C ALA A 82 -25.00 2.49 5.79
N ARG A 83 -24.28 2.49 6.92
CA ARG A 83 -23.81 1.26 7.58
C ARG A 83 -24.92 0.24 7.87
N SER A 84 -26.12 0.71 8.22
CA SER A 84 -27.29 -0.14 8.46
C SER A 84 -27.80 -0.86 7.20
N ALA A 85 -27.47 -0.35 6.01
CA ALA A 85 -27.78 -0.96 4.73
C ALA A 85 -26.68 -1.93 4.26
N LEU A 86 -25.55 -2.01 4.96
CA LEU A 86 -24.47 -2.93 4.58
C LEU A 86 -24.85 -4.38 4.89
N PRO A 87 -24.60 -5.29 3.95
CA PRO A 87 -24.81 -6.72 4.15
C PRO A 87 -24.07 -7.23 5.39
N GLN A 88 -24.75 -8.09 6.15
CA GLN A 88 -24.13 -8.72 7.31
C GLN A 88 -23.12 -9.80 6.90
N GLU A 89 -23.47 -10.57 5.87
CA GLU A 89 -22.63 -11.59 5.27
C GLU A 89 -22.19 -11.16 3.88
N VAL A 90 -20.93 -11.40 3.57
CA VAL A 90 -20.32 -11.00 2.29
C VAL A 90 -20.29 -12.22 1.39
N ASP A 91 -21.25 -12.29 0.48
CA ASP A 91 -21.21 -13.25 -0.62
C ASP A 91 -20.76 -12.58 -1.91
N SER A 92 -19.47 -12.20 -1.99
CA SER A 92 -18.93 -11.58 -3.20
C SER A 92 -18.78 -12.55 -4.39
N ALA A 93 -19.00 -13.85 -4.16
CA ALA A 93 -18.95 -14.86 -5.21
C ALA A 93 -20.27 -14.90 -5.98
N ASN A 94 -21.40 -14.75 -5.28
CA ASN A 94 -22.74 -14.81 -5.88
C ASN A 94 -23.41 -13.43 -6.00
N ASP A 95 -22.93 -12.40 -5.27
CA ASP A 95 -23.45 -11.04 -5.35
C ASP A 95 -22.36 -10.03 -5.77
N PRO A 96 -22.36 -9.64 -7.07
CA PRO A 96 -21.53 -8.57 -7.60
C PRO A 96 -21.60 -7.23 -6.85
N SER A 97 -22.76 -6.90 -6.27
CA SER A 97 -22.94 -5.64 -5.56
C SER A 97 -22.11 -5.59 -4.28
N HIS A 98 -21.98 -6.71 -3.57
CA HIS A 98 -21.10 -6.82 -2.41
C HIS A 98 -19.64 -6.63 -2.80
N ALA A 99 -19.24 -7.17 -3.95
CA ALA A 99 -17.88 -7.01 -4.46
C ALA A 99 -17.59 -5.54 -4.82
N ARG A 100 -18.55 -4.82 -5.42
CA ARG A 100 -18.45 -3.37 -5.69
C ARG A 100 -18.33 -2.55 -4.42
N MET A 101 -19.23 -2.76 -3.46
CA MET A 101 -19.19 -2.09 -2.15
C MET A 101 -17.83 -2.27 -1.47
N ALA A 102 -17.24 -3.47 -1.55
CA ALA A 102 -15.89 -3.71 -1.02
C ALA A 102 -14.81 -2.94 -1.79
N CYS A 103 -14.92 -2.83 -3.12
CA CYS A 103 -13.99 -2.03 -3.94
C CYS A 103 -14.09 -0.55 -3.62
N ASP A 104 -15.30 -0.01 -3.50
CA ASP A 104 -15.55 1.40 -3.18
C ASP A 104 -15.05 1.74 -1.78
N SER A 105 -15.27 0.85 -0.81
CA SER A 105 -14.73 0.99 0.55
C SER A 105 -13.20 1.01 0.55
N LEU A 106 -12.55 0.18 -0.28
CA LEU A 106 -11.09 0.17 -0.41
C LEU A 106 -10.56 1.46 -1.05
N SER A 107 -11.22 1.97 -2.08
CA SER A 107 -10.86 3.26 -2.69
C SER A 107 -11.02 4.41 -1.69
N GLU A 108 -12.13 4.46 -0.96
CA GLU A 108 -12.40 5.49 0.03
C GLU A 108 -11.41 5.44 1.20
N MET A 109 -11.09 4.25 1.68
CA MET A 109 -10.08 4.06 2.72
C MET A 109 -8.71 4.60 2.28
N ARG A 110 -8.31 4.35 1.02
CA ARG A 110 -7.02 4.85 0.49
C ARG A 110 -7.02 6.38 0.37
N ARG A 111 -8.13 6.97 -0.09
CA ARG A 111 -8.32 8.42 -0.15
C ARG A 111 -8.18 9.06 1.24
N LEU A 112 -8.93 8.57 2.22
CA LEU A 112 -8.89 9.07 3.61
C LEU A 112 -7.51 8.96 4.24
N VAL A 113 -6.80 7.85 4.00
CA VAL A 113 -5.42 7.70 4.48
C VAL A 113 -4.50 8.71 3.82
N SER A 114 -4.61 8.92 2.51
CA SER A 114 -3.76 9.87 1.77
C SER A 114 -4.01 11.34 2.18
N GLU A 115 -5.22 11.70 2.58
CA GLU A 115 -5.55 13.04 3.07
C GLU A 115 -5.03 13.33 4.49
N ARG A 116 -4.81 12.28 5.29
CA ARG A 116 -4.33 12.40 6.67
C ARG A 116 -2.84 12.15 6.83
N ALA A 117 -2.18 11.63 5.80
CA ALA A 117 -0.75 11.29 5.84
C ALA A 117 0.07 12.39 5.16
N ASP A 118 1.06 12.92 5.86
CA ASP A 118 2.04 13.88 5.28
C ASP A 118 3.00 13.20 4.29
N LEU A 119 3.25 11.91 4.50
CA LEU A 119 4.14 11.09 3.69
C LEU A 119 3.58 9.68 3.55
N ARG A 120 3.71 9.10 2.36
CA ARG A 120 3.34 7.71 2.14
C ARG A 120 4.54 6.87 1.73
N VAL A 121 4.76 5.75 2.41
CA VAL A 121 5.76 4.76 2.00
C VAL A 121 5.04 3.53 1.44
N VAL A 122 5.39 3.13 0.22
CA VAL A 122 4.82 1.93 -0.42
C VAL A 122 5.91 0.94 -0.82
N LEU A 123 5.62 -0.36 -0.67
CA LEU A 123 6.52 -1.45 -1.02
C LEU A 123 5.73 -2.70 -1.43
N GLY A 124 6.25 -3.46 -2.40
CA GLY A 124 5.64 -4.69 -2.89
C GLY A 124 4.29 -4.47 -3.59
N GLY A 125 3.28 -5.24 -3.17
CA GLY A 125 1.92 -5.15 -3.72
C GLY A 125 1.66 -6.11 -4.89
N LYS A 126 0.40 -6.56 -4.99
CA LYS A 126 -0.04 -7.49 -6.04
C LYS A 126 -0.17 -6.78 -7.38
N ILE A 127 0.30 -7.44 -8.44
CA ILE A 127 0.17 -6.99 -9.84
C ILE A 127 -0.93 -7.73 -10.61
N ARG A 128 -1.55 -8.76 -10.00
CA ARG A 128 -2.70 -9.53 -10.52
C ARG A 128 -3.56 -9.98 -9.34
N GLY A 129 -4.86 -10.14 -9.56
CA GLY A 129 -5.81 -10.66 -8.56
C GLY A 129 -5.95 -9.81 -7.30
N TRP A 130 -5.97 -8.49 -7.47
CA TRP A 130 -6.26 -7.54 -6.41
C TRP A 130 -7.78 -7.42 -6.15
N ASN A 131 -8.14 -6.84 -5.00
CA ASN A 131 -9.53 -6.78 -4.54
C ASN A 131 -10.25 -5.45 -4.83
N GLY A 132 -9.53 -4.39 -5.20
CA GLY A 132 -10.11 -3.07 -5.48
C GLY A 132 -10.34 -2.82 -6.97
N TRP A 133 -10.64 -1.56 -7.31
CA TRP A 133 -10.79 -1.10 -8.69
C TRP A 133 -9.44 -1.00 -9.43
N LEU A 134 -8.36 -0.72 -8.72
CA LEU A 134 -7.00 -0.65 -9.23
C LEU A 134 -6.07 -1.55 -8.40
N PRO A 135 -4.87 -1.90 -8.90
CA PRO A 135 -3.82 -2.49 -8.07
C PRO A 135 -3.58 -1.63 -6.83
N GLY A 136 -3.58 -2.27 -5.65
CA GLY A 136 -3.74 -1.52 -4.40
C GLY A 136 -2.67 -0.46 -4.16
N ILE A 137 -1.40 -0.77 -4.43
CA ILE A 137 -0.29 0.18 -4.30
C ILE A 137 -0.38 1.28 -5.37
N ALA A 138 -0.78 0.96 -6.60
CA ALA A 138 -0.96 1.97 -7.64
C ALA A 138 -2.03 3.00 -7.25
N GLU A 139 -3.15 2.54 -6.70
CA GLU A 139 -4.21 3.42 -6.21
C GLU A 139 -3.76 4.26 -5.01
N GLU A 140 -3.00 3.68 -4.07
CA GLU A 140 -2.43 4.42 -2.94
C GLU A 140 -1.47 5.52 -3.38
N VAL A 141 -0.61 5.25 -4.36
CA VAL A 141 0.29 6.26 -4.94
C VAL A 141 -0.52 7.35 -5.64
N MET A 142 -1.51 6.99 -6.46
CA MET A 142 -2.39 7.94 -7.14
C MET A 142 -3.12 8.85 -6.12
N CYS A 143 -3.76 8.29 -5.10
CA CYS A 143 -4.45 9.08 -4.07
C CYS A 143 -3.50 10.01 -3.31
N THR A 144 -2.26 9.56 -3.06
CA THR A 144 -1.24 10.38 -2.36
C THR A 144 -0.84 11.60 -3.20
N LEU A 145 -0.59 11.39 -4.50
CA LEU A 145 -0.27 12.48 -5.43
C LEU A 145 -1.44 13.44 -5.61
N GLN A 146 -2.68 12.92 -5.69
CA GLN A 146 -3.88 13.74 -5.77
C GLN A 146 -4.13 14.58 -4.51
N ALA A 147 -3.73 14.07 -3.34
CA ALA A 147 -3.75 14.81 -2.09
C ALA A 147 -2.63 15.85 -1.97
N GLY A 148 -1.74 15.95 -2.97
CA GLY A 148 -0.59 16.86 -2.92
C GLY A 148 0.50 16.41 -1.94
N ASN A 149 0.59 15.11 -1.67
CA ASN A 149 1.57 14.50 -0.80
C ASN A 149 2.58 13.68 -1.61
N LEU A 150 3.74 13.39 -1.01
CA LEU A 150 4.81 12.64 -1.67
C LEU A 150 4.70 11.13 -1.38
N PRO A 151 4.60 10.27 -2.41
CA PRO A 151 4.78 8.84 -2.25
C PRO A 151 6.26 8.43 -2.38
N LEU A 152 6.81 7.81 -1.34
CA LEU A 152 8.08 7.10 -1.38
C LEU A 152 7.87 5.66 -1.85
N VAL A 153 8.27 5.39 -3.09
CA VAL A 153 8.09 4.09 -3.74
C VAL A 153 9.36 3.25 -3.61
N LEU A 154 9.32 2.21 -2.78
CA LEU A 154 10.46 1.33 -2.54
C LEU A 154 10.46 0.19 -3.58
N GLY A 155 10.99 0.48 -4.77
CA GLY A 155 11.00 -0.44 -5.93
C GLY A 155 11.77 -1.75 -5.75
N GLY A 156 12.66 -1.84 -4.76
CA GLY A 156 13.44 -3.06 -4.45
C GLY A 156 12.61 -4.25 -3.94
N PHE A 157 11.34 -4.03 -3.58
CA PHE A 157 10.46 -5.07 -3.00
C PHE A 157 9.57 -5.78 -4.04
N SER A 158 9.89 -5.70 -5.34
CA SER A 158 9.13 -6.32 -6.44
C SER A 158 7.66 -5.85 -6.52
N GLY A 159 6.86 -6.50 -7.36
CA GLY A 159 5.42 -6.29 -7.44
C GLY A 159 5.02 -4.91 -8.01
N CYS A 160 3.91 -4.39 -7.50
CA CYS A 160 3.31 -3.15 -7.99
C CYS A 160 4.23 -1.95 -7.76
N ALA A 161 4.88 -1.85 -6.59
CA ALA A 161 5.86 -0.82 -6.28
C ALA A 161 7.04 -0.84 -7.28
N ALA A 162 7.53 -2.02 -7.67
CA ALA A 162 8.60 -2.13 -8.65
C ALA A 162 8.19 -1.72 -10.08
N LEU A 163 6.93 -1.92 -10.47
CA LEU A 163 6.41 -1.42 -11.75
C LEU A 163 6.34 0.11 -11.75
N ILE A 164 5.80 0.70 -10.68
CA ILE A 164 5.73 2.16 -10.52
C ILE A 164 7.14 2.76 -10.52
N ALA A 165 8.07 2.21 -9.73
CA ALA A 165 9.43 2.72 -9.65
C ALA A 165 10.15 2.68 -11.02
N ARG A 166 10.01 1.59 -11.77
CA ARG A 166 10.56 1.48 -13.13
C ARG A 166 9.97 2.52 -14.07
N TYR A 167 8.64 2.69 -14.03
CA TYR A 167 7.94 3.68 -14.86
C TYR A 167 8.39 5.12 -14.55
N LEU A 168 8.46 5.47 -13.26
CA LEU A 168 8.84 6.81 -12.81
C LEU A 168 10.32 7.12 -13.05
N LYS A 169 11.20 6.12 -12.97
CA LYS A 169 12.65 6.32 -13.12
C LYS A 169 13.06 6.67 -14.55
N ASP A 170 12.48 6.02 -15.55
CA ASP A 170 12.85 6.25 -16.94
C ASP A 170 11.78 7.10 -17.66
N PRO A 171 12.12 8.31 -18.12
CA PRO A 171 11.16 9.18 -18.81
C PRO A 171 10.66 8.59 -20.13
N LYS A 172 11.33 7.55 -20.65
CA LYS A 172 10.95 6.81 -21.87
C LYS A 172 10.38 5.43 -21.58
N ALA A 173 10.23 5.04 -20.31
CA ALA A 173 9.63 3.76 -19.98
C ALA A 173 8.20 3.69 -20.55
N PRO A 174 7.82 2.57 -21.19
CA PRO A 174 6.44 2.36 -21.61
C PRO A 174 5.53 2.26 -20.38
N TRP A 175 4.25 2.58 -20.58
CA TRP A 175 3.23 2.33 -19.57
C TRP A 175 3.15 0.82 -19.26
N PRO A 176 3.12 0.41 -17.98
CA PRO A 176 3.01 -1.00 -17.63
C PRO A 176 1.64 -1.57 -18.03
N ASP A 177 1.61 -2.67 -18.79
CA ASP A 177 0.37 -3.34 -19.21
C ASP A 177 -0.47 -3.78 -18.00
N GLU A 178 0.16 -4.14 -16.87
CA GLU A 178 -0.55 -4.49 -15.63
C GLU A 178 -1.38 -3.33 -15.04
N PHE A 179 -1.15 -2.09 -15.49
CA PHE A 179 -1.93 -0.91 -15.16
C PHE A 179 -2.87 -0.48 -16.29
N SER A 180 -3.17 -1.37 -17.24
CA SER A 180 -4.20 -1.15 -18.25
C SER A 180 -5.55 -1.71 -17.81
N PHE A 181 -6.63 -1.09 -18.32
CA PHE A 181 -7.98 -1.60 -18.10
C PHE A 181 -8.17 -2.95 -18.81
N GLU A 182 -7.58 -3.10 -19.99
CA GLU A 182 -7.63 -4.31 -20.82
C GLU A 182 -7.06 -5.52 -20.07
N THR A 183 -5.88 -5.39 -19.46
CA THR A 183 -5.29 -6.46 -18.65
C THR A 183 -6.11 -6.74 -17.39
N ALA A 184 -6.74 -5.74 -16.78
CA ALA A 184 -7.63 -5.96 -15.63
C ALA A 184 -8.87 -6.78 -16.03
N CYS A 185 -9.41 -6.57 -17.23
CA CYS A 185 -10.53 -7.33 -17.77
C CYS A 185 -10.21 -8.81 -18.09
N GLU A 186 -8.94 -9.21 -18.07
CA GLU A 186 -8.56 -10.64 -18.13
C GLU A 186 -8.96 -11.40 -16.85
N ASP A 187 -9.15 -10.72 -15.71
CA ASP A 187 -9.59 -11.35 -14.45
C ASP A 187 -11.12 -11.38 -14.37
N PRO A 188 -11.77 -12.56 -14.43
CA PRO A 188 -13.23 -12.65 -14.35
C PRO A 188 -13.80 -12.04 -13.07
N ARG A 189 -13.04 -12.02 -11.98
CA ARG A 189 -13.47 -11.42 -10.71
C ARG A 189 -13.49 -9.90 -10.78
N PHE A 190 -12.64 -9.30 -11.62
CA PHE A 190 -12.65 -7.86 -11.86
C PHE A 190 -13.86 -7.50 -12.73
N VAL A 191 -14.03 -8.21 -13.85
CA VAL A 191 -15.17 -8.02 -14.76
C VAL A 191 -16.51 -8.17 -14.03
N ALA A 192 -16.64 -9.17 -13.15
CA ALA A 192 -17.86 -9.38 -12.36
C ALA A 192 -18.23 -8.20 -11.45
N ARG A 193 -17.29 -7.30 -11.12
CA ARG A 193 -17.56 -6.10 -10.30
C ARG A 193 -18.08 -4.95 -11.15
N ILE A 194 -17.80 -4.90 -12.45
CA ILE A 194 -18.13 -3.75 -13.29
C ILE A 194 -19.64 -3.68 -13.53
N ASP A 195 -20.25 -2.57 -13.14
CA ASP A 195 -21.60 -2.18 -13.53
C ASP A 195 -21.62 -0.99 -14.50
N ASP A 196 -20.59 -0.13 -14.43
CA ASP A 196 -20.29 0.95 -15.38
C ASP A 196 -18.85 0.80 -15.91
N GLU A 197 -18.72 0.33 -17.16
CA GLU A 197 -17.42 0.14 -17.82
C GLU A 197 -16.67 1.46 -18.00
N GLU A 198 -17.37 2.54 -18.35
CA GLU A 198 -16.73 3.83 -18.57
C GLU A 198 -16.18 4.39 -17.27
N ALA A 199 -16.92 4.27 -16.16
CA ALA A 199 -16.42 4.64 -14.83
C ALA A 199 -15.21 3.82 -14.42
N ALA A 200 -15.25 2.50 -14.63
CA ALA A 200 -14.11 1.64 -14.33
C ALA A 200 -12.88 2.03 -15.16
N ARG A 201 -13.04 2.22 -16.48
CA ARG A 201 -11.97 2.65 -17.40
C ARG A 201 -11.39 4.02 -17.03
N ARG A 202 -12.23 4.98 -16.65
CA ARG A 202 -11.79 6.32 -16.20
C ARG A 202 -10.82 6.26 -15.02
N ARG A 203 -10.94 5.26 -14.12
CA ARG A 203 -9.99 5.08 -13.01
C ARG A 203 -8.59 4.74 -13.51
N PHE A 204 -8.45 3.91 -14.53
CA PHE A 204 -7.15 3.56 -15.14
C PHE A 204 -6.54 4.76 -15.89
N VAL A 205 -7.37 5.52 -16.61
CA VAL A 205 -6.94 6.77 -17.25
C VAL A 205 -6.43 7.77 -16.19
N THR A 206 -7.17 7.93 -15.10
CA THR A 206 -6.76 8.82 -14.00
C THR A 206 -5.44 8.38 -13.36
N LEU A 207 -5.23 7.07 -13.17
CA LEU A 207 -3.97 6.51 -12.68
C LEU A 207 -2.82 6.85 -13.63
N HIS A 208 -3.00 6.63 -14.93
CA HIS A 208 -2.02 6.98 -15.95
C HIS A 208 -1.66 8.46 -15.90
N ASP A 209 -2.64 9.34 -15.99
CA ASP A 209 -2.41 10.79 -16.08
C ASP A 209 -1.74 11.33 -14.81
N THR A 210 -2.12 10.80 -13.63
CA THR A 210 -1.52 11.19 -12.35
C THR A 210 -0.04 10.78 -12.29
N LEU A 211 0.29 9.52 -12.62
CA LEU A 211 1.68 9.05 -12.61
C LEU A 211 2.51 9.71 -13.70
N GLU A 212 1.93 9.98 -14.86
CA GLU A 212 2.61 10.66 -15.96
C GLU A 212 2.90 12.13 -15.64
N GLY A 213 1.95 12.83 -15.03
CA GLY A 213 2.15 14.17 -14.51
C GLY A 213 3.30 14.22 -13.50
N PHE A 214 3.31 13.29 -12.56
CA PHE A 214 4.39 13.17 -11.58
C PHE A 214 5.74 12.83 -12.22
N ARG A 215 5.78 11.89 -13.17
CA ARG A 215 7.00 11.55 -13.92
C ARG A 215 7.59 12.76 -14.65
N LYS A 216 6.74 13.55 -15.31
CA LYS A 216 7.18 14.80 -15.97
C LYS A 216 7.75 15.81 -14.99
N GLN A 217 7.22 15.89 -13.77
CA GLN A 217 7.79 16.74 -12.72
C GLN A 217 9.17 16.24 -12.28
N LEU A 218 9.33 14.92 -12.08
CA LEU A 218 10.61 14.33 -11.69
C LEU A 218 11.74 14.56 -12.70
N HIS A 219 11.41 14.52 -14.00
CA HIS A 219 12.37 14.68 -15.09
C HIS A 219 12.36 16.07 -15.73
N GLY A 220 11.59 17.00 -15.17
CA GLY A 220 11.49 18.37 -15.66
C GLY A 220 12.71 19.21 -15.26
N GLU A 221 12.69 20.49 -15.65
CA GLU A 221 13.72 21.46 -15.26
C GLU A 221 13.62 21.90 -13.79
N THR A 222 12.66 21.35 -13.05
CA THR A 222 12.43 21.68 -11.64
C THR A 222 13.31 20.79 -10.77
N PRO A 223 14.21 21.34 -9.94
CA PRO A 223 15.07 20.52 -9.10
C PRO A 223 14.35 19.92 -7.89
N TRP A 224 13.07 20.24 -7.66
CA TRP A 224 12.38 19.92 -6.41
C TRP A 224 10.97 19.40 -6.65
N VAL A 225 10.57 18.43 -5.84
CA VAL A 225 9.19 17.93 -5.71
C VAL A 225 8.90 17.81 -4.22
N HIS A 226 7.87 18.51 -3.73
CA HIS A 226 7.52 18.53 -2.30
C HIS A 226 8.71 18.88 -1.38
N ARG A 227 9.55 19.83 -1.81
CA ARG A 227 10.78 20.30 -1.12
C ARG A 227 11.93 19.28 -1.07
N ILE A 228 11.80 18.12 -1.70
CA ILE A 228 12.88 17.14 -1.85
C ILE A 228 13.50 17.29 -3.24
N GLY A 229 14.82 17.18 -3.34
CA GLY A 229 15.51 17.22 -4.62
C GLY A 229 15.06 16.08 -5.55
N THR A 230 14.78 16.35 -6.83
CA THR A 230 14.37 15.32 -7.79
C THR A 230 15.43 14.22 -7.93
N GLU A 231 16.73 14.57 -7.84
CA GLU A 231 17.83 13.60 -7.82
C GLU A 231 17.75 12.61 -6.65
N GLN A 232 17.35 13.06 -5.46
CA GLN A 232 17.20 12.21 -4.28
C GLN A 232 16.00 11.28 -4.44
N ILE A 233 14.89 11.79 -4.97
CA ILE A 233 13.71 10.96 -5.27
C ILE A 233 14.08 9.88 -6.31
N LEU A 234 14.78 10.26 -7.38
CA LEU A 234 15.25 9.31 -8.39
C LEU A 234 16.20 8.26 -7.81
N ALA A 235 17.05 8.64 -6.84
CA ALA A 235 17.91 7.70 -6.13
C ALA A 235 17.12 6.70 -5.26
N LEU A 236 16.00 7.10 -4.66
CA LEU A 236 15.10 6.23 -3.90
C LEU A 236 14.38 5.19 -4.76
N LEU A 237 14.16 5.48 -6.05
CA LEU A 237 13.55 4.55 -7.00
C LEU A 237 14.51 3.41 -7.41
N GLU A 238 15.79 3.50 -7.05
CA GLU A 238 16.74 2.44 -7.40
C GLU A 238 16.56 1.19 -6.54
N PRO A 239 16.52 -0.01 -7.15
CA PRO A 239 16.57 -1.24 -6.39
C PRO A 239 17.94 -1.33 -5.71
N ARG A 240 17.97 -1.12 -4.39
CA ARG A 240 19.14 -1.25 -3.53
C ARG A 240 18.84 -2.22 -2.40
N GLY A 241 19.87 -2.70 -1.70
CA GLY A 241 19.67 -3.49 -0.48
C GLY A 241 18.87 -2.70 0.55
N ALA A 242 18.04 -3.39 1.35
CA ALA A 242 17.08 -2.75 2.27
C ALA A 242 17.71 -1.71 3.21
N ALA A 243 18.94 -1.95 3.70
CA ALA A 243 19.65 -1.01 4.55
C ALA A 243 19.99 0.31 3.83
N THR A 244 20.41 0.25 2.57
CA THR A 244 20.75 1.43 1.77
C THR A 244 19.51 2.26 1.44
N THR A 245 18.39 1.59 1.14
CA THR A 245 17.11 2.26 0.89
C THR A 245 16.63 3.00 2.14
N LEU A 246 16.70 2.39 3.33
CA LEU A 246 16.29 3.04 4.58
C LEU A 246 17.15 4.26 4.93
N ASN A 247 18.47 4.21 4.70
CA ASN A 247 19.34 5.35 4.96
C ASN A 247 19.02 6.56 4.05
N LEU A 248 18.68 6.31 2.79
CA LEU A 248 18.26 7.38 1.87
C LEU A 248 16.90 7.97 2.27
N VAL A 249 15.96 7.14 2.74
CA VAL A 249 14.68 7.63 3.25
C VAL A 249 14.90 8.53 4.45
N GLN A 250 15.78 8.15 5.39
CA GLN A 250 16.10 9.00 6.55
C GLN A 250 16.71 10.34 6.12
N ALA A 251 17.66 10.34 5.17
CA ALA A 251 18.25 11.58 4.67
C ALA A 251 17.21 12.50 4.02
N ALA A 252 16.29 11.94 3.24
CA ALA A 252 15.21 12.71 2.62
C ALA A 252 14.21 13.26 3.66
N LEU A 253 13.95 12.51 4.73
CA LEU A 253 13.11 12.96 5.85
C LEU A 253 13.74 14.11 6.64
N ASP A 254 15.06 14.04 6.88
CA ASP A 254 15.79 15.06 7.64
C ASP A 254 15.77 16.42 6.91
N GLU A 255 15.70 16.44 5.57
CA GLU A 255 15.59 17.66 4.76
C GLU A 255 14.18 18.27 4.71
N MET A 256 13.16 17.53 5.15
CA MET A 256 11.77 18.02 5.21
C MET A 256 11.46 18.79 6.50
N GLN A 257 12.30 18.70 7.53
CA GLN A 257 12.15 19.36 8.85
C GLN A 257 12.76 20.77 8.85
#